data_AF-A0A3B8PUE5-F1
#
_entry.id   AF-A0A3B8PUE5-F1
#
_cell.length_a   1.000
_cell.length_b   1.000
_cell.length_c   1.000
_cell.angle_alpha   90.00
_cell.angle_beta   90.00
_cell.angle_gamma   90.00
#
_symmetry.space_group_name_H-M   'P 1'
#
loop_
_entity.id
_entity.type
_entity.pdbx_description
1 polymer ?
#
loop_
_entity_poly.entity_id
_entity_poly.type
_entity_poly.pdbx_seq_one_letter_code
_entity_poly.pdbx_strand_id
1 'polypeptide(L)' 'MNDRKCLRCSGTRLEAGVLDATGRTSFKLEKAKFLTWHTSDIEVKAFLCLACGSIELEGDVKKAMALKPE' A
#
# COMPACT_ATOMS: atom_id res chain seq x y z
N MET A 1 19.68 -8.48 -2.70
CA MET A 1 18.98 -7.20 -2.91
C MET A 1 17.93 -7.43 -3.96
N ASN A 2 16.66 -7.18 -3.65
CA ASN A 2 15.60 -7.27 -4.64
C ASN A 2 15.53 -5.90 -5.31
N ASP A 3 16.10 -5.77 -6.51
CA ASP A 3 16.07 -4.52 -7.27
C ASP A 3 14.65 -4.29 -7.78
N ARG A 4 13.84 -3.62 -6.95
CA ARG A 4 12.47 -3.25 -7.28
C ARG A 4 12.49 -2.40 -8.54
N LYS A 5 11.68 -2.79 -9.53
CA LYS A 5 11.49 -2.03 -10.76
C LYS A 5 10.12 -1.38 -10.76
N CYS A 6 10.06 -0.21 -11.38
CA CYS A 6 8.84 0.53 -11.55
C CYS A 6 7.87 -0.28 -12.42
N LEU A 7 6.65 -0.50 -11.95
CA LEU A 7 5.61 -1.24 -12.66
C LEU A 7 5.15 -0.52 -13.94
N ARG A 8 5.38 0.79 -14.03
CA ARG A 8 4.99 1.62 -15.19
C ARG A 8 6.05 1.68 -16.28
N CYS A 9 7.31 1.96 -15.93
CA CYS A 9 8.39 2.20 -16.90
C CYS A 9 9.56 1.22 -16.80
N SER A 10 9.51 0.24 -15.90
CA SER A 10 10.58 -0.73 -15.63
C SER A 10 11.90 -0.12 -15.14
N GLY A 11 11.94 1.19 -14.84
CA GLY A 11 13.10 1.86 -14.26
C GLY A 11 13.39 1.42 -12.83
N THR A 12 14.62 1.63 -12.37
CA THR A 12 15.12 1.15 -11.06
C THR A 12 15.19 2.24 -9.99
N ARG A 13 14.86 3.48 -10.32
CA ARG A 13 14.94 4.64 -9.42
C ARG A 13 13.64 4.83 -8.64
N LEU A 14 13.35 3.93 -7.70
CA LEU A 14 12.21 4.04 -6.78
C LEU A 14 12.68 4.47 -5.40
N GLU A 15 12.05 5.53 -4.88
CA GLU A 15 12.27 6.00 -3.51
C GLU A 15 11.06 5.68 -2.64
N ALA A 16 11.31 5.22 -1.42
CA ALA A 16 10.25 5.03 -0.44
C ALA A 16 9.75 6.40 0.08
N GLY A 17 8.46 6.50 0.31
CA GLY A 17 7.84 7.71 0.85
C GLY A 17 6.54 7.41 1.58
N VAL A 18 5.88 8.47 2.03
CA VAL A 18 4.56 8.41 2.67
C VAL A 18 3.61 9.33 1.92
N LEU A 19 2.37 8.88 1.73
CA LEU A 19 1.28 9.77 1.32
C LEU A 19 0.78 10.46 2.58
N ASP A 20 1.14 11.74 2.71
CA ASP A 20 0.69 12.58 3.81
C ASP A 20 -0.69 13.16 3.49
N ALA A 21 -1.65 12.85 4.35
CA ALA A 21 -2.95 13.48 4.40
C ALA A 21 -3.13 14.00 5.83
N THR A 22 -4.10 14.85 6.10
CA THR A 22 -4.43 15.30 7.47
C THR A 22 -4.87 14.17 8.43
N GLY A 23 -4.69 12.90 8.02
CA GLY A 23 -4.74 11.66 8.80
C GLY A 23 -3.93 10.54 8.12
N ARG A 24 -3.99 9.30 8.63
CA ARG A 24 -3.28 8.15 8.03
C ARG A 24 -3.95 7.72 6.73
N THR A 25 -3.21 7.68 5.63
CA THR A 25 -3.67 7.07 4.38
C THR A 25 -3.77 5.55 4.56
N SER A 26 -4.99 5.02 4.70
CA SER A 26 -5.26 3.59 4.86
C SER A 26 -6.10 3.05 3.70
N PHE A 27 -5.89 1.78 3.38
CA PHE A 27 -6.76 1.04 2.47
C PHE A 27 -7.82 0.29 3.28
N LYS A 28 -9.08 0.31 2.82
CA LYS A 28 -10.20 -0.40 3.45
C LYS A 28 -10.83 -1.37 2.46
N LEU A 29 -11.03 -2.62 2.88
CA LEU A 29 -11.79 -3.61 2.12
C LEU A 29 -13.28 -3.31 2.24
N GLU A 30 -14.01 -3.30 1.12
CA GLU A 30 -15.45 -2.98 1.07
C GLU A 30 -16.31 -3.87 1.98
N LYS A 31 -15.92 -5.13 2.16
CA LYS A 31 -16.67 -6.14 2.95
C LYS A 31 -15.86 -6.67 4.13
N ALA A 32 -14.95 -5.89 4.71
CA ALA A 32 -14.16 -6.36 5.85
C ALA A 32 -15.07 -6.88 6.97
N LYS A 33 -14.79 -8.07 7.52
CA LYS A 33 -15.46 -8.53 8.75
C LYS A 33 -15.09 -7.56 9.87
N PHE A 34 -16.08 -6.88 10.44
CA PHE A 34 -15.91 -6.04 11.63
C PHE A 34 -15.65 -6.92 12.86
N LEU A 35 -14.43 -7.46 12.97
CA LEU A 35 -13.91 -7.94 14.23
C LEU A 35 -13.70 -6.70 15.09
N THR A 36 -14.57 -6.53 16.08
CA THR A 36 -14.76 -5.35 16.95
C THR A 36 -13.52 -4.84 17.70
N TRP A 37 -12.35 -5.46 17.51
CA TRP A 37 -11.11 -5.15 18.21
C TRP A 37 -9.95 -4.71 17.31
N HIS A 38 -10.04 -4.87 15.98
CA HIS A 38 -8.98 -4.45 15.06
C HIS A 38 -9.51 -3.40 14.09
N THR A 39 -8.78 -2.28 13.95
CA THR A 39 -9.08 -1.31 12.89
C THR A 39 -8.91 -2.01 11.54
N SER A 40 -9.94 -1.92 10.69
CA SER A 40 -9.96 -2.50 9.34
C SER A 40 -9.00 -1.79 8.36
N ASP A 41 -8.30 -0.75 8.84
CA ASP A 41 -7.31 0.00 8.11
C ASP A 41 -6.10 -0.86 7.77
N ILE A 42 -5.88 -1.11 6.48
CA ILE A 42 -4.68 -1.72 5.96
C ILE A 42 -3.66 -0.59 5.73
N GLU A 43 -2.50 -0.72 6.36
CA GLU A 43 -1.40 0.23 6.16
C GLU A 43 -0.91 0.17 4.71
N VAL A 44 -0.65 1.35 4.15
CA VAL A 44 -0.18 1.52 2.77
C VAL A 44 1.21 2.13 2.78
N LYS A 45 2.16 1.45 2.12
CA LYS A 45 3.48 1.99 1.81
C LYS A 45 3.45 2.61 0.43
N ALA A 46 4.19 3.72 0.24
CA ALA A 46 4.27 4.40 -1.05
C ALA A 46 5.70 4.41 -1.58
N PHE A 47 5.83 4.32 -2.90
CA PHE A 47 7.10 4.42 -3.61
C PHE A 47 6.93 5.36 -4.80
N LEU A 48 7.84 6.33 -4.93
CA LEU A 48 7.87 7.26 -6.07
C LEU A 48 8.96 6.84 -7.05
N CYS A 49 8.59 6.59 -8.30
CA CYS A 49 9.56 6.40 -9.38
C CYS A 49 10.09 7.76 -9.84
N LEU A 50 11.37 8.04 -9.58
CA LEU A 50 12.03 9.27 -9.98
C LEU A 50 12.32 9.35 -11.50
N ALA A 51 12.08 8.28 -12.24
CA ALA A 51 12.29 8.26 -13.70
C ALA A 51 11.03 8.66 -14.49
N CYS A 52 9.83 8.33 -14.00
CA CYS A 52 8.58 8.59 -14.73
C CYS A 52 7.46 9.21 -13.88
N GLY A 53 7.69 9.45 -12.59
CA GLY A 53 6.73 10.08 -11.67
C GLY A 53 5.61 9.18 -11.18
N SER A 54 5.60 7.88 -11.50
CA SER A 54 4.56 6.97 -10.98
C SER A 54 4.69 6.78 -9.47
N ILE A 55 3.56 6.80 -8.77
CA ILE A 55 3.47 6.40 -7.36
C ILE A 55 2.92 4.98 -7.29
N GLU A 56 3.64 4.09 -6.63
CA GLU A 56 3.23 2.72 -6.37
C GLU A 56 2.84 2.57 -4.91
N LEU A 57 1.70 1.92 -4.66
CA LEU A 57 1.17 1.67 -3.34
C LEU A 57 1.16 0.18 -3.03
N GLU A 58 1.63 -0.18 -1.85
CA GLU A 58 1.69 -1.57 -1.38
C GLU A 58 0.96 -1.68 -0.04
N GLY A 59 -0.05 -2.55 0.02
CA GLY A 59 -0.81 -2.84 1.24
C GLY A 59 -0.33 -4.12 1.94
N ASP A 60 -0.58 -4.22 3.24
CA ASP A 60 -0.34 -5.46 3.99
C ASP A 60 -1.35 -6.56 3.58
N VAL A 61 -0.91 -7.44 2.68
CA VAL A 61 -1.71 -8.58 2.19
C VAL A 61 -2.07 -9.56 3.30
N LYS A 62 -1.21 -9.75 4.32
CA LYS A 62 -1.53 -10.66 5.43
C LYS A 62 -2.69 -10.11 6.25
N LYS A 63 -2.65 -8.81 6.58
CA LYS A 63 -3.77 -8.13 7.25
C LYS A 63 -5.03 -8.13 6.39
N ALA A 64 -4.90 -7.89 5.08
CA ALA A 64 -6.03 -7.93 4.16
C ALA A 64 -6.71 -9.31 4.13
N MET A 65 -5.94 -10.40 4.04
CA MET A 65 -6.46 -11.76 4.05
C MET A 65 -7.14 -12.13 5.37
N ALA A 66 -6.63 -11.66 6.51
CA ALA A 66 -7.27 -11.87 7.81
C ALA A 66 -8.62 -11.15 7.95
N LEU A 67 -8.83 -10.06 7.21
CA LEU A 67 -10.06 -9.25 7.24
C LEU A 67 -11.07 -9.62 6.15
N LYS A 68 -10.66 -10.34 5.11
CA LYS A 68 -11.48 -10.69 3.95
C LYS A 68 -12.50 -11.78 4.33
N PRO A 69 -13.81 -11.59 4.10
CA PRO A 69 -14.78 -12.68 4.16
C PRO A 69 -14.61 -13.62 2.95
N GLU A 70 -14.91 -14.90 3.14
CA GLU A 70 -14.99 -15.88 2.05
C GLU A 70 -16.08 -15.51 1.03
#